data_AF-A0A444UI26-F1
#
_entry.id   AF-A0A444UI26-F1
#
_cell.length_a   1.000
_cell.length_b   1.000
_cell.length_c   1.000
_cell.angle_alpha   90.00
_cell.angle_beta   90.00
_cell.angle_gamma   90.00
#
_symmetry.space_group_name_H-M   'P 1'
#
loop_
_entity.id
_entity.type
_entity.pdbx_description
1 polymer ?
#
loop_
_entity_poly.entity_id
_entity_poly.type
_entity_poly.pdbx_seq_one_letter_code
_entity_poly.pdbx_strand_id
1 'polypeptide(L)'
;MLQQILKEMYIDPDVLEALNEEQKKILFLKMRQEQVRRWTEREENFKKERECLNSAKPKQASPKSVSWLLGNDGDVHVCVIGEAAGAKPYDLIHSQVDDKRETNNHNAR
;
A
#
# COMPACT_ATOMS: atom_id res chain seq x y z
N MET A 1 -3.49 19.33 -30.52
CA MET A 1 -2.60 19.81 -29.43
C MET A 1 -3.13 19.46 -28.04
N LEU A 2 -4.25 20.02 -27.59
CA LEU A 2 -4.82 19.74 -26.25
C LEU A 2 -5.08 18.26 -25.97
N GLN A 3 -5.60 17.51 -26.96
CA GLN A 3 -5.84 16.07 -26.83
C GLN A 3 -4.55 15.27 -26.57
N GLN A 4 -3.42 15.69 -27.15
CA GLN A 4 -2.13 15.02 -26.93
C GLN A 4 -1.63 15.27 -25.49
N ILE A 5 -1.75 16.52 -25.02
CA ILE A 5 -1.41 16.89 -23.63
C ILE A 5 -2.27 16.13 -22.64
N LEU A 6 -3.58 15.99 -22.88
CA LEU A 6 -4.45 15.21 -21.99
C LEU A 6 -4.13 13.71 -22.04
N LYS A 7 -3.65 13.19 -23.19
CA LYS A 7 -3.20 11.80 -23.30
C LYS A 7 -1.90 11.57 -22.52
N GLU A 8 -0.89 12.39 -22.74
CA GLU A 8 0.44 12.24 -22.12
C GLU A 8 0.53 12.84 -20.72
N MET A 9 -0.43 13.68 -20.34
CA MET A 9 -0.43 14.48 -19.11
C MET A 9 0.79 15.41 -18.97
N TYR A 10 1.47 15.72 -20.09
CA TYR A 10 2.65 16.55 -20.16
C TYR A 10 2.45 17.71 -21.14
N ILE A 11 2.96 18.88 -20.78
CA ILE A 11 3.02 20.07 -21.62
C ILE A 11 4.39 20.71 -21.45
N ASP A 12 4.97 21.14 -22.57
CA ASP A 12 6.23 21.88 -22.58
C ASP A 12 6.06 23.22 -21.84
N PRO A 13 6.97 23.59 -20.91
CA PRO A 13 6.90 24.86 -20.17
C PRO A 13 6.76 26.10 -21.05
N ASP A 14 7.47 26.16 -22.19
CA ASP A 14 7.46 27.33 -23.08
C ASP A 14 6.09 27.49 -23.74
N VAL A 15 5.46 26.37 -24.10
CA VAL A 15 4.11 26.33 -24.67
C VAL A 15 3.06 26.67 -23.59
N LEU A 16 3.26 26.20 -22.36
CA LEU A 16 2.38 26.52 -21.23
C LEU A 16 2.42 28.01 -20.91
N GLU A 17 3.59 28.64 -20.93
CA GLU A 17 3.75 30.08 -20.65
C GLU A 17 3.09 30.95 -21.72
N ALA A 18 3.16 30.53 -22.99
CA ALA A 18 2.51 31.20 -24.11
C ALA A 18 0.96 31.16 -24.08
N LEU A 19 0.36 30.29 -23.26
CA LEU A 19 -1.10 30.26 -23.09
C LEU A 19 -1.58 31.45 -22.26
N ASN A 20 -2.75 31.98 -22.61
CA ASN A 20 -3.40 32.98 -21.78
C ASN A 20 -3.97 32.35 -20.48
N GLU A 21 -4.30 33.19 -19.50
CA GLU A 21 -4.79 32.73 -18.19
C GLU A 21 -6.06 31.89 -18.26
N GLU A 22 -6.96 32.19 -19.19
CA GLU A 22 -8.20 31.42 -19.35
C GLU A 22 -7.93 30.03 -19.95
N GLN A 23 -7.05 29.94 -20.94
CA GLN A 23 -6.61 28.68 -21.53
C GLN A 23 -5.87 27.81 -20.52
N LYS A 24 -5.00 28.39 -19.68
CA LYS A 24 -4.33 27.69 -18.58
C LYS A 24 -5.34 27.11 -17.60
N LYS A 25 -6.33 27.89 -17.17
CA LYS A 25 -7.41 27.43 -16.27
C LYS A 25 -8.18 26.26 -16.88
N ILE A 26 -8.59 26.37 -18.15
CA ILE A 26 -9.29 25.29 -18.86
C ILE A 26 -8.40 24.05 -18.96
N LEU A 27 -7.14 24.21 -19.32
CA LEU A 27 -6.17 23.12 -19.43
C LEU A 27 -6.02 22.36 -18.11
N PHE A 28 -5.76 23.07 -17.01
CA PHE A 28 -5.60 22.44 -15.70
C PHE A 28 -6.87 21.75 -15.22
N LEU A 29 -8.05 22.34 -15.47
CA LEU A 29 -9.32 21.71 -15.16
C LEU A 29 -9.47 20.38 -15.92
N LYS A 30 -9.18 20.37 -17.22
CA LYS A 30 -9.26 19.16 -18.06
C LYS A 30 -8.23 18.10 -17.67
N MET A 31 -7.00 18.51 -17.38
CA MET A 31 -5.95 17.61 -16.88
C MET A 31 -6.36 16.97 -15.55
N ARG A 32 -6.94 17.76 -14.64
CA ARG A 32 -7.42 17.23 -13.36
C ARG A 32 -8.56 16.23 -13.54
N GLN A 33 -9.52 16.53 -14.41
CA GLN A 33 -10.61 15.61 -14.76
C GLN A 33 -10.05 14.28 -15.30
N GLU A 34 -9.06 14.34 -16.19
CA GLU A 34 -8.46 13.14 -16.78
C GLU A 34 -7.65 12.33 -15.76
N GLN A 35 -6.93 12.98 -14.83
CA GLN A 35 -6.26 12.29 -13.72
C GLN A 35 -7.27 11.51 -12.87
N VAL A 36 -8.36 12.17 -12.47
CA VAL A 36 -9.41 11.55 -11.66
C VAL A 36 -10.03 10.38 -12.43
N ARG A 37 -10.36 10.56 -13.71
CA ARG A 37 -10.92 9.49 -14.56
C ARG A 37 -9.99 8.27 -14.62
N ARG A 38 -8.70 8.46 -14.90
CA ARG A 38 -7.69 7.37 -14.94
C ARG A 38 -7.49 6.71 -13.59
N TRP A 39 -7.51 7.50 -12.52
CA TRP A 39 -7.36 6.97 -11.17
C TRP A 39 -8.56 6.10 -10.80
N THR A 40 -9.79 6.57 -11.03
CA THR A 40 -11.02 5.82 -10.79
C THR A 40 -11.07 4.55 -11.63
N GLU A 41 -10.75 4.62 -12.92
CA GLU A 41 -10.71 3.44 -13.80
C GLU A 41 -9.69 2.39 -13.32
N ARG A 42 -8.51 2.85 -12.87
CA ARG A 42 -7.50 1.96 -12.31
C ARG A 42 -7.95 1.33 -10.99
N GLU A 43 -8.57 2.09 -10.11
CA GLU A 43 -9.15 1.58 -8.85
C GLU A 43 -10.26 0.55 -9.11
N GLU A 44 -11.15 0.82 -10.07
CA GLU A 44 -12.19 -0.14 -10.46
C GLU A 44 -11.58 -1.42 -11.06
N ASN A 45 -10.55 -1.30 -11.89
CA ASN A 45 -9.87 -2.46 -12.45
C ASN A 45 -9.16 -3.28 -11.37
N PHE A 46 -8.45 -2.63 -10.43
CA PHE A 46 -7.85 -3.31 -9.28
C PHE A 46 -8.90 -3.98 -8.39
N LYS A 47 -10.05 -3.34 -8.18
CA LYS A 47 -11.16 -3.93 -7.43
C LYS A 47 -11.68 -5.20 -8.11
N LYS A 48 -11.94 -5.15 -9.42
CA LYS A 48 -12.38 -6.30 -10.22
C LYS A 48 -11.33 -7.42 -10.23
N GLU A 49 -10.05 -7.09 -10.36
CA GLU A 49 -8.95 -8.06 -10.33
C GLU A 49 -8.90 -8.75 -8.96
N ARG A 50 -9.02 -8.00 -7.85
CA ARG A 50 -9.10 -8.58 -6.51
C ARG A 50 -10.33 -9.48 -6.32
N GLU A 51 -11.48 -9.07 -6.83
CA GLU A 51 -12.71 -9.88 -6.76
C GLU A 51 -12.59 -11.19 -7.57
N CYS A 52 -11.95 -11.14 -8.76
CA CYS A 52 -11.69 -12.30 -9.61
C CYS A 52 -10.65 -13.27 -9.00
N LEU A 53 -9.57 -12.73 -8.40
CA LEU A 53 -8.57 -13.50 -7.66
C LEU A 53 -9.16 -14.21 -6.42
N ASN A 54 -10.25 -13.69 -5.87
CA ASN A 54 -10.94 -14.31 -4.73
C ASN A 54 -11.92 -15.42 -5.15
N SER A 55 -12.44 -15.42 -6.39
CA SER A 55 -13.38 -16.43 -6.88
C SER A 55 -12.70 -17.62 -7.58
N ALA A 56 -11.46 -17.48 -8.05
CA ALA A 56 -10.73 -18.49 -8.80
C ALA A 56 -9.43 -18.96 -8.12
N LYS A 57 -9.52 -19.57 -6.93
CA LYS A 57 -8.36 -20.29 -6.35
C LYS A 57 -8.56 -21.81 -6.41
N PRO A 58 -7.91 -22.53 -7.35
CA PRO A 58 -7.55 -23.92 -7.11
C PRO A 58 -6.56 -23.96 -5.94
N LYS A 59 -6.70 -24.96 -5.07
CA LYS A 59 -5.84 -25.23 -3.91
C LYS A 59 -4.37 -25.42 -4.35
N GLN A 60 -3.62 -24.35 -4.54
CA GLN A 60 -2.17 -24.38 -4.56
C GLN A 60 -1.65 -24.01 -3.18
N ALA A 61 -0.60 -24.72 -2.74
CA ALA A 61 0.02 -24.60 -1.43
C ALA A 61 0.11 -23.13 -1.03
N SER A 62 -0.46 -22.81 0.14
CA SER A 62 -0.76 -21.47 0.62
C SER A 62 0.35 -20.46 0.27
N PRO A 63 0.10 -19.46 -0.61
CA PRO A 63 1.01 -18.33 -0.68
C PRO A 63 0.95 -17.67 0.70
N LYS A 64 2.11 -17.51 1.35
CA LYS A 64 2.21 -16.84 2.64
C LYS A 64 1.50 -15.49 2.53
N SER A 65 0.33 -15.36 3.14
CA SER A 65 -0.49 -14.14 3.10
C SER A 65 -0.47 -13.47 4.45
N VAL A 66 -0.24 -12.15 4.45
CA VAL A 66 -0.29 -11.33 5.66
C VAL A 66 -1.69 -10.76 5.81
N SER A 67 -2.30 -10.99 6.97
CA SER A 67 -3.58 -10.40 7.36
C SER A 67 -3.44 -9.71 8.71
N TRP A 68 -4.14 -8.60 8.90
CA TRP A 68 -4.20 -7.91 10.18
C TRP A 68 -5.15 -8.63 11.13
N LEU A 69 -4.74 -8.79 12.39
CA LEU A 69 -5.64 -9.18 13.46
C LEU A 69 -6.54 -7.98 13.78
N LEU A 70 -7.85 -8.17 13.82
CA LEU A 70 -8.80 -7.11 14.18
C LEU A 70 -9.25 -7.26 15.63
N GLY A 71 -9.46 -6.13 16.30
CA GLY A 71 -10.06 -6.03 17.62
C GLY A 71 -11.58 -6.27 17.59
N ASN A 72 -12.21 -6.22 18.76
CA ASN A 72 -13.66 -6.40 18.90
C ASN A 72 -14.48 -5.22 18.31
N ASP A 73 -13.80 -4.11 18.06
CA ASP A 73 -14.28 -2.91 17.36
C ASP A 73 -14.21 -3.04 15.82
N GLY A 74 -13.52 -4.06 15.31
CA GLY A 74 -13.26 -4.23 13.89
C GLY A 74 -12.07 -3.44 13.37
N ASP A 75 -11.35 -2.71 14.24
CA ASP A 75 -10.13 -1.99 13.89
C ASP A 75 -8.88 -2.87 14.10
N VAL A 76 -7.72 -2.42 13.62
CA VAL A 76 -6.46 -3.18 13.72
C VAL A 76 -6.05 -3.36 15.18
N HIS A 77 -5.84 -4.61 15.61
CA HIS A 77 -5.40 -4.94 16.96
C HIS A 77 -3.95 -4.53 17.19
N VAL A 78 -3.70 -3.71 18.22
CA VAL A 78 -2.38 -3.27 18.66
C VAL A 78 -2.10 -3.85 20.04
N CYS A 79 -0.94 -4.49 20.22
CA CYS A 79 -0.46 -4.92 21.52
C CYS A 79 0.97 -4.43 21.76
N VAL A 80 1.26 -4.01 22.99
CA VAL A 80 2.61 -3.66 23.44
C VAL A 80 3.22 -4.89 24.10
N ILE A 81 4.38 -5.32 23.58
CA ILE A 81 5.08 -6.50 24.08
C ILE A 81 5.53 -6.24 25.53
N GLY A 82 5.04 -7.07 26.46
CA GLY A 82 5.41 -7.03 27.87
C GLY A 82 4.50 -6.20 28.78
N GLU A 83 3.48 -5.52 28.23
CA GLU A 83 2.50 -4.76 29.02
C GLU A 83 1.17 -5.51 29.23
N ALA A 84 0.95 -6.62 28.51
CA ALA A 84 -0.23 -7.43 28.70
C ALA A 84 -0.25 -8.08 30.11
N ALA A 85 -1.43 -8.21 30.70
CA ALA A 85 -1.58 -8.80 32.03
C ALA A 85 -0.99 -10.22 32.07
N GLY A 86 -0.01 -10.44 32.96
CA GLY A 86 0.69 -11.72 33.09
C GLY A 86 1.76 -12.00 32.02
N ALA A 87 2.03 -11.05 31.11
CA ALA A 87 3.14 -11.15 30.18
C ALA A 87 4.48 -10.92 30.89
N LYS A 88 5.53 -11.58 30.37
CA LYS A 88 6.90 -11.30 30.81
C LYS A 88 7.28 -9.89 30.36
N PRO A 89 7.99 -9.10 31.18
CA PRO A 89 8.49 -7.80 30.75
C PRO A 89 9.43 -7.95 29.55
N TYR A 90 9.48 -6.91 28.71
CA TYR A 90 10.26 -6.92 27.47
C TYR A 90 11.71 -7.35 27.68
N ASP A 91 12.38 -6.83 28.71
CA ASP A 91 13.80 -7.12 29.01
C ASP A 91 14.06 -8.62 29.25
N LEU A 92 13.09 -9.31 29.88
CA LEU A 92 13.17 -10.75 30.13
C LEU A 92 12.91 -11.57 28.85
N ILE A 93 12.07 -11.07 27.94
CA ILE A 93 11.84 -11.70 26.64
C ILE A 93 13.07 -11.54 25.75
N HIS A 94 13.65 -10.34 25.73
CA HIS A 94 14.81 -10.01 24.90
C HIS A 94 16.03 -10.87 25.28
N SER A 95 16.37 -10.93 26.56
CA SER A 95 17.50 -11.74 27.06
C SER A 95 17.37 -13.23 26.71
N GLN A 96 16.18 -13.81 26.81
CA GLN A 96 15.94 -15.22 26.45
C GLN A 96 16.09 -15.52 24.95
N VAL A 97 15.91 -14.51 24.09
CA VAL A 97 16.08 -14.67 22.63
C VAL A 97 17.56 -14.69 22.27
N ASP A 98 18.37 -13.86 22.93
CA ASP A 98 19.80 -13.78 22.69
C ASP A 98 20.53 -15.04 23.19
N ASP A 99 20.18 -15.56 24.37
CA ASP A 99 20.72 -16.82 24.90
C ASP A 99 20.47 -18.02 23.97
N LYS A 100 19.32 -18.05 23.28
CA LYS A 100 18.98 -19.11 22.32
C LYS A 100 19.77 -19.02 21.01
N ARG A 101 20.19 -17.81 20.61
CA ARG A 101 21.05 -17.62 19.44
C ARG A 101 22.49 -18.05 19.74
N GLU A 102 22.97 -17.79 20.95
CA GLU A 102 24.31 -18.21 21.37
C GLU A 102 24.44 -19.73 21.52
N THR A 103 23.44 -20.38 22.12
CA THR A 103 23.44 -21.85 22.29
C THR A 103 23.30 -22.61 20.96
N ASN A 104 22.49 -22.11 20.02
CA ASN A 104 22.41 -22.71 18.68
C ASN A 104 23.71 -22.58 17.87
N ASN A 105 24.48 -21.49 18.07
CA ASN A 105 25.79 -21.34 17.43
C ASN A 105 26.86 -22.27 18.03
N HIS A 106 26.77 -22.61 19.32
CA HIS A 106 27.69 -23.56 19.96
C HIS A 106 27.40 -25.02 19.59
N ASN A 107 26.16 -25.36 19.23
CA ASN A 107 25.77 -26.72 18.82
C ASN A 107 25.94 -26.97 17.31
N ALA A 108 26.36 -25.95 16.54
CA ALA A 108 26.62 -26.01 15.11
C ALA A 108 28.12 -26.04 14.77
N ARG A 109 29.01 -26.22 15.76
CA ARG A 109 30.46 -26.33 15.59
C ARG A 109 30.97 -27.71 15.98
#